data_AF-A0A7Y4UGQ6-F1
#
_entry.id   AF-A0A7Y4UGQ6-F1
#
_cell.length_a   1.000
_cell.length_b   1.000
_cell.length_c   1.000
_cell.angle_alpha   90.00
_cell.angle_beta   90.00
_cell.angle_gamma   90.00
#
_symmetry.space_group_name_H-M   'P 1'
#
loop_
_entity.id
_entity.type
_entity.pdbx_description
1 polymer ?
#
loop_
_entity_poly.entity_id
_entity_poly.type
_entity_poly.pdbx_seq_one_letter_code
_entity_poly.pdbx_strand_id
1 'polypeptide(L)'
;SSTVPLLVVLDKRPVYDLSVDVPELFTDRDVSLKNNDGTLVGSLFLFADKSLKLLDRIGLVPFRVAGHEAAERWVIERQDTPGDWAGIVPAMINSLLMFHVLGYAVNHPYLKRGLEALDRFCIAEGQATGSEEPQYLRLQPCISPTWDTALGGSALLDSGLAKTHPRLQAAAEWLLTQQIFRYGDWAIYNLKGKPAGWAFEFYNDYYPDVDDTAAVIMMLLDTKLPAEEKDEAKLAACRAATEWVMTMQCRAGGWAAFDIDNTQELWNQMPYGDLKAMIDPPTADLTGRVLEMLGHWQNKLGEKLYRDEDLQRAMQFLLSLQEPDGAWWGRWGVNYIYGTYLALVGLRAIAPYANFDMQCEAVQRAAAWLRSVQNADGGWGETCASYKRPELRGKGASTPSQTAWALLGLMAAGDVDSGAVKQGIAYLLTTQNADGSWPEAEFTGTGFPGHFYINYHQYRNQFPLTALGRYAAATF
;
A
#
# COMPACT_ATOMS: atom_id res chain seq x y z
N SER A 1 5.93 -8.09 11.03
CA SER A 1 5.35 -7.40 12.21
C SER A 1 6.43 -6.62 12.96
N SER A 2 6.12 -5.40 13.42
CA SER A 2 7.02 -4.56 14.25
C SER A 2 6.82 -4.74 15.76
N THR A 3 5.70 -5.33 16.19
CA THR A 3 5.29 -5.42 17.60
C THR A 3 5.96 -6.59 18.34
N VAL A 4 6.07 -7.76 17.71
CA VAL A 4 6.65 -8.97 18.33
C VAL A 4 8.05 -8.73 18.94
N PRO A 5 9.03 -8.15 18.21
CA PRO A 5 10.34 -7.85 18.80
C PRO A 5 10.26 -6.82 19.95
N LEU A 6 9.35 -5.84 19.88
CA LEU A 6 9.19 -4.85 20.95
C LEU A 6 8.69 -5.46 22.27
N LEU A 7 7.95 -6.57 22.25
CA LEU A 7 7.51 -7.24 23.48
C LEU A 7 8.70 -7.60 24.39
N VAL A 8 9.79 -8.10 23.79
CA VAL A 8 11.03 -8.44 24.50
C VAL A 8 11.75 -7.18 24.98
N VAL A 9 11.85 -6.14 24.13
CA VAL A 9 12.50 -4.87 24.49
C VAL A 9 11.78 -4.19 25.67
N LEU A 10 10.45 -4.21 25.67
CA LEU A 10 9.60 -3.61 26.70
C LEU A 10 9.59 -4.38 28.04
N ASP A 11 9.81 -5.70 28.03
CA ASP A 11 10.06 -6.47 29.26
C ASP A 11 11.45 -6.17 29.83
N LYS A 12 12.47 -6.16 28.96
CA LYS A 12 13.88 -5.96 29.32
C LYS A 12 14.20 -4.55 29.81
N ARG A 13 13.47 -3.53 29.34
CA ARG A 13 13.60 -2.11 29.73
C ARG A 13 15.06 -1.62 29.73
N PRO A 14 15.80 -1.80 28.62
CA PRO A 14 17.19 -1.36 28.55
C PRO A 14 17.26 0.16 28.71
N VAL A 15 18.26 0.64 29.44
CA VAL A 15 18.56 2.07 29.59
C VAL A 15 19.99 2.29 29.12
N TYR A 16 20.15 3.16 28.12
CA TYR A 16 21.43 3.55 27.58
C TYR A 16 21.67 5.02 27.94
N ASP A 17 22.74 5.29 28.68
CA ASP A 17 23.13 6.65 29.05
C ASP A 17 23.78 7.33 27.84
N LEU A 18 23.12 8.35 27.30
CA LEU A 18 23.61 9.17 26.19
C LEU A 18 24.48 10.35 26.66
N SER A 19 24.68 10.51 27.97
CA SER A 19 25.34 11.67 28.60
C SER A 19 24.69 13.03 28.26
N VAL A 20 23.42 13.01 27.84
CA VAL A 20 22.58 14.18 27.50
C VAL A 20 21.18 13.90 28.02
N ASP A 21 20.58 14.88 28.70
CA ASP A 21 19.17 14.89 29.08
C ASP A 21 18.34 15.83 28.19
N VAL A 22 17.02 15.64 28.20
CA VAL A 22 16.05 16.42 27.39
C VAL A 22 14.83 16.85 28.23
N PRO A 23 15.02 17.45 29.43
CA PRO A 23 13.91 17.83 30.32
C PRO A 23 12.95 18.84 29.69
N GLU A 24 13.39 19.63 28.70
CA GLU A 24 12.60 20.60 27.95
C GLU A 24 11.47 19.98 27.11
N LEU A 25 11.52 18.68 26.83
CA LEU A 25 10.43 17.96 26.15
C LEU A 25 9.20 17.73 27.05
N PHE A 26 9.35 17.86 28.38
CA PHE A 26 8.30 17.57 29.36
C PHE A 26 7.60 18.85 29.83
N THR A 27 6.69 19.37 29.00
CA THR A 27 5.83 20.52 29.35
C THR A 27 4.74 20.15 30.36
N ASP A 28 4.12 18.97 30.18
CA ASP A 28 3.21 18.34 31.14
C ASP A 28 3.94 17.29 31.99
N ARG A 29 3.59 17.23 33.28
CA ARG A 29 4.14 16.21 34.22
C ARG A 29 3.35 14.90 34.23
N ASP A 30 2.16 14.87 33.64
CA ASP A 30 1.30 13.68 33.59
C ASP A 30 1.48 12.91 32.29
N VAL A 31 2.43 11.99 32.30
CA VAL A 31 2.71 11.03 31.22
C VAL A 31 1.88 9.73 31.34
N SER A 32 0.77 9.74 32.08
CA SER A 32 -0.08 8.55 32.20
C SER A 32 -0.86 8.25 30.93
N LEU A 33 -1.03 6.97 30.61
CA LEU A 33 -1.85 6.51 29.48
C LEU A 33 -3.33 6.88 29.72
N LYS A 34 -3.94 7.54 28.74
CA LYS A 34 -5.30 8.07 28.77
C LYS A 34 -6.20 7.31 27.78
N ASN A 35 -7.50 7.36 28.02
CA ASN A 35 -8.49 6.75 27.12
C ASN A 35 -8.78 7.71 25.96
N ASN A 36 -7.91 7.71 24.95
CA ASN A 36 -7.92 8.72 23.88
C ASN A 36 -9.15 8.63 22.96
N ASP A 37 -9.84 7.48 22.90
CA ASP A 37 -11.10 7.33 22.13
C ASP A 37 -12.37 7.35 23.00
N GLY A 38 -12.23 7.45 24.33
CA GLY A 38 -13.36 7.54 25.27
C GLY A 38 -14.20 6.27 25.37
N THR A 39 -13.78 5.14 24.77
CA THR A 39 -14.60 3.92 24.69
C THR A 39 -14.57 3.09 25.99
N LEU A 40 -15.59 2.23 26.17
CA LEU A 40 -15.57 1.23 27.24
C LEU A 40 -14.43 0.21 27.05
N VAL A 41 -14.16 -0.19 25.80
CA VAL A 41 -13.10 -1.15 25.46
C VAL A 41 -11.71 -0.56 25.75
N GLY A 42 -11.44 0.68 25.38
CA GLY A 42 -10.21 1.39 25.77
C GLY A 42 -10.06 1.52 27.29
N SER A 43 -11.16 1.75 28.01
CA SER A 43 -11.17 1.74 29.48
C SER A 43 -10.80 0.36 30.07
N LEU A 44 -11.30 -0.73 29.47
CA LEU A 44 -10.96 -2.11 29.86
C LEU A 44 -9.49 -2.44 29.55
N PHE A 45 -8.96 -2.00 28.41
CA PHE A 45 -7.54 -2.17 28.10
C PHE A 45 -6.63 -1.39 29.06
N LEU A 46 -7.00 -0.17 29.46
CA LEU A 46 -6.24 0.58 30.48
C LEU A 46 -6.30 -0.08 31.86
N PHE A 47 -7.42 -0.72 32.22
CA PHE A 47 -7.51 -1.52 33.44
C PHE A 47 -6.63 -2.77 33.36
N ALA A 48 -6.62 -3.46 32.21
CA ALA A 48 -5.76 -4.62 31.97
C ALA A 48 -4.27 -4.24 32.02
N ASP A 49 -3.86 -3.16 31.35
CA ASP A 49 -2.50 -2.60 31.37
C ASP A 49 -2.02 -2.31 32.80
N LYS A 50 -2.83 -1.59 33.59
CA LYS A 50 -2.53 -1.29 35.00
C LYS A 50 -2.42 -2.56 35.85
N SER A 51 -3.26 -3.56 35.59
CA SER A 51 -3.25 -4.85 36.29
C SER A 51 -2.00 -5.67 35.94
N LEU A 52 -1.66 -5.79 34.66
CA LEU A 52 -0.46 -6.49 34.18
C LEU A 52 0.82 -5.81 34.71
N LYS A 53 0.88 -4.48 34.71
CA LYS A 53 1.99 -3.72 35.33
C LYS A 53 2.08 -3.92 36.85
N LEU A 54 0.97 -4.17 37.54
CA LEU A 54 0.99 -4.54 38.96
C LEU A 54 1.54 -5.97 39.16
N LEU A 55 1.11 -6.93 38.34
CA LEU A 55 1.60 -8.31 38.37
C LEU A 55 3.12 -8.38 38.08
N ASP A 56 3.60 -7.61 37.12
CA ASP A 56 5.03 -7.46 36.82
C ASP A 56 5.82 -6.93 38.03
N ARG A 57 5.35 -5.86 38.68
CA ARG A 57 6.02 -5.28 39.87
C ARG A 57 6.12 -6.24 41.06
N ILE A 58 5.18 -7.19 41.20
CA ILE A 58 5.22 -8.22 42.26
C ILE A 58 5.89 -9.52 41.79
N GLY A 59 6.46 -9.56 40.59
CA GLY A 59 7.17 -10.72 40.04
C GLY A 59 6.28 -11.85 39.51
N LEU A 60 4.95 -11.67 39.46
CA LEU A 60 4.02 -12.72 39.03
C LEU A 60 3.76 -12.66 37.51
N VAL A 61 4.79 -13.00 36.73
CA VAL A 61 4.69 -13.11 35.26
C VAL A 61 5.05 -14.55 34.84
N PRO A 62 4.08 -15.48 34.88
CA PRO A 62 4.32 -16.86 34.48
C PRO A 62 4.72 -16.92 33.00
N PHE A 63 5.55 -17.90 32.64
CA PHE A 63 6.02 -18.15 31.27
C PHE A 63 6.84 -17.03 30.60
N ARG A 64 7.30 -15.99 31.32
CA ARG A 64 8.11 -14.88 30.77
C ARG A 64 9.25 -15.35 29.85
N VAL A 65 10.04 -16.34 30.30
CA VAL A 65 11.16 -16.90 29.53
C VAL A 65 10.68 -17.56 28.24
N ALA A 66 9.67 -18.42 28.30
CA ALA A 66 9.09 -19.07 27.12
C ALA A 66 8.44 -18.06 26.16
N GLY A 67 7.90 -16.94 26.67
CA GLY A 67 7.42 -15.82 25.87
C GLY A 67 8.54 -15.12 25.09
N HIS A 68 9.70 -14.90 25.71
CA HIS A 68 10.88 -14.38 25.02
C HIS A 68 11.39 -15.36 23.95
N GLU A 69 11.55 -16.64 24.30
CA GLU A 69 11.97 -17.69 23.34
C GLU A 69 11.02 -17.85 22.16
N ALA A 70 9.72 -17.61 22.36
CA ALA A 70 8.71 -17.61 21.30
C ALA A 70 8.83 -16.36 20.40
N ALA A 71 8.98 -15.16 20.99
CA ALA A 71 9.13 -13.92 20.23
C ALA A 71 10.45 -13.87 19.44
N GLU A 72 11.55 -14.29 20.06
CA GLU A 72 12.87 -14.39 19.44
C GLU A 72 12.84 -15.35 18.24
N ARG A 73 12.28 -16.54 18.42
CA ARG A 73 12.12 -17.53 17.34
C ARG A 73 11.23 -17.00 16.21
N TRP A 74 10.10 -16.37 16.54
CA TRP A 74 9.18 -15.79 15.55
C TRP A 74 9.89 -14.77 14.65
N VAL A 75 10.76 -13.92 15.23
CA VAL A 75 11.57 -12.92 14.50
C VAL A 75 12.68 -13.59 13.67
N ILE A 76 13.36 -14.60 14.21
CA ILE A 76 14.36 -15.38 13.47
C ILE A 76 13.75 -16.08 12.24
N GLU A 77 12.59 -16.72 12.42
CA GLU A 77 11.87 -17.44 11.35
C GLU A 77 11.42 -16.54 10.20
N ARG A 78 11.36 -15.22 10.40
CA ARG A 78 10.81 -14.22 9.46
C ARG A 78 11.82 -13.17 9.01
N GLN A 79 13.12 -13.42 9.22
CA GLN A 79 14.15 -12.66 8.52
C GLN A 79 14.30 -13.22 7.10
N ASP A 80 14.16 -12.37 6.09
CA ASP A 80 14.44 -12.74 4.71
C ASP A 80 15.94 -13.00 4.51
N THR A 81 16.28 -13.78 3.48
CA THR A 81 17.67 -14.22 3.23
C THR A 81 18.67 -13.04 3.16
N PRO A 82 18.34 -11.88 2.56
CA PRO A 82 19.21 -10.70 2.53
C PRO A 82 19.22 -9.87 3.83
N GLY A 83 18.35 -10.16 4.80
CA GLY A 83 18.36 -9.56 6.14
C GLY A 83 17.12 -8.76 6.55
N ASP A 84 16.24 -8.48 5.60
CA ASP A 84 15.05 -7.65 5.78
C ASP A 84 14.02 -8.33 6.71
N TRP A 85 13.17 -7.51 7.34
CA TRP A 85 11.98 -7.96 8.09
C TRP A 85 10.77 -7.18 7.62
N ALA A 86 9.84 -7.85 6.94
CA ALA A 86 8.56 -7.29 6.51
C ALA A 86 8.67 -6.02 5.64
N GLY A 87 9.80 -5.79 4.95
CA GLY A 87 10.00 -4.64 4.06
C GLY A 87 10.01 -3.24 4.70
N ILE A 88 9.86 -3.12 6.04
CA ILE A 88 9.60 -1.82 6.69
C ILE A 88 10.56 -1.50 7.84
N VAL A 89 11.00 -0.24 7.91
CA VAL A 89 11.95 0.24 8.92
C VAL A 89 11.54 -0.05 10.37
N PRO A 90 10.28 0.13 10.80
CA PRO A 90 9.88 -0.20 12.18
C PRO A 90 10.07 -1.68 12.52
N ALA A 91 9.84 -2.60 11.58
CA ALA A 91 10.05 -4.02 11.84
C ALA A 91 11.55 -4.38 11.88
N MET A 92 12.36 -3.79 11.00
CA MET A 92 13.80 -4.00 10.98
C MET A 92 14.50 -3.44 12.22
N ILE A 93 14.27 -2.18 12.57
CA ILE A 93 14.89 -1.53 13.75
C ILE A 93 14.49 -2.26 15.04
N ASN A 94 13.21 -2.59 15.21
CA ASN A 94 12.76 -3.27 16.43
C ASN A 94 13.36 -4.67 16.55
N SER A 95 13.48 -5.41 15.44
CA SER A 95 14.12 -6.74 15.42
C SER A 95 15.61 -6.66 15.78
N LEU A 96 16.35 -5.71 15.21
CA LEU A 96 17.74 -5.44 15.57
C LEU A 96 17.90 -5.08 17.05
N LEU A 97 17.03 -4.21 17.57
CA LEU A 97 17.01 -3.82 18.98
C LEU A 97 16.72 -5.00 19.90
N MET A 98 15.79 -5.89 19.52
CA MET A 98 15.52 -7.12 20.27
C MET A 98 16.79 -7.97 20.41
N PHE A 99 17.47 -8.30 19.32
CA PHE A 99 18.69 -9.13 19.39
C PHE A 99 19.80 -8.45 20.20
N HIS A 100 19.99 -7.13 20.02
CA HIS A 100 20.97 -6.36 20.80
C HIS A 100 20.69 -6.46 22.31
N VAL A 101 19.43 -6.30 22.73
CA VAL A 101 18.99 -6.37 24.13
C VAL A 101 19.01 -7.81 24.69
N LEU A 102 18.93 -8.82 23.82
CA LEU A 102 19.20 -10.23 24.16
C LEU A 102 20.70 -10.56 24.26
N GLY A 103 21.60 -9.61 23.97
CA GLY A 103 23.05 -9.77 24.11
C GLY A 103 23.75 -10.40 22.91
N TYR A 104 23.10 -10.43 21.73
CA TYR A 104 23.73 -10.88 20.51
C TYR A 104 24.87 -9.94 20.08
N ALA A 105 25.98 -10.51 19.61
CA ALA A 105 27.08 -9.73 19.06
C ALA A 105 26.67 -9.04 17.75
N VAL A 106 27.20 -7.83 17.50
CA VAL A 106 26.89 -7.03 16.29
C VAL A 106 27.25 -7.76 14.99
N ASN A 107 28.28 -8.61 15.02
CA ASN A 107 28.69 -9.45 13.89
C ASN A 107 27.90 -10.77 13.77
N HIS A 108 26.88 -11.01 14.60
CA HIS A 108 26.01 -12.18 14.47
C HIS A 108 25.23 -12.11 13.14
N PRO A 109 25.05 -13.22 12.40
CA PRO A 109 24.43 -13.20 11.06
C PRO A 109 23.06 -12.52 10.97
N TYR A 110 22.25 -12.58 12.04
CA TYR A 110 20.95 -11.88 12.07
C TYR A 110 21.09 -10.35 12.18
N LEU A 111 21.95 -9.83 13.07
CA LEU A 111 22.19 -8.39 13.15
C LEU A 111 22.90 -7.88 11.90
N LYS A 112 23.97 -8.56 11.48
CA LYS A 112 24.79 -8.11 10.35
C LYS A 112 23.93 -7.91 9.09
N ARG A 113 23.15 -8.91 8.70
CA ARG A 113 22.28 -8.81 7.51
C ARG A 113 21.17 -7.77 7.69
N GLY A 114 20.62 -7.62 8.89
CA GLY A 114 19.59 -6.61 9.18
C GLY A 114 20.12 -5.18 9.13
N LEU A 115 21.38 -4.95 9.52
CA LEU A 115 22.06 -3.67 9.32
C LEU A 115 22.33 -3.42 7.83
N GLU A 116 22.86 -4.43 7.12
CA GLU A 116 23.03 -4.38 5.66
C GLU A 116 21.70 -4.17 4.90
N ALA A 117 20.55 -4.51 5.50
CA ALA A 117 19.21 -4.21 4.99
C ALA A 117 18.80 -2.76 5.18
N LEU A 118 19.02 -2.18 6.37
CA LEU A 118 18.81 -0.75 6.60
C LEU A 118 19.69 0.11 5.69
N ASP A 119 20.93 -0.30 5.42
CA ASP A 119 21.82 0.40 4.49
C ASP A 119 21.22 0.46 3.06
N ARG A 120 20.55 -0.60 2.59
CA ARG A 120 19.86 -0.61 1.28
C ARG A 120 18.67 0.35 1.21
N PHE A 121 18.10 0.75 2.34
CA PHE A 121 16.97 1.67 2.41
C PHE A 121 17.42 3.14 2.43
N CYS A 122 18.71 3.42 2.63
CA CYS A 122 19.24 4.77 2.67
C CYS A 122 19.46 5.36 1.26
N ILE A 123 18.96 6.59 1.03
CA ILE A 123 19.33 7.43 -0.11
C ILE A 123 20.41 8.41 0.34
N ALA A 124 21.57 8.37 -0.31
CA ALA A 124 22.66 9.33 -0.13
C ALA A 124 22.51 10.49 -1.13
N GLU A 125 22.58 11.74 -0.65
CA GLU A 125 22.42 12.95 -1.48
C GLU A 125 23.48 14.01 -1.20
N GLY A 126 23.96 14.64 -2.27
CA GLY A 126 25.04 15.63 -2.22
C GLY A 126 26.37 15.03 -1.75
N GLN A 127 27.35 15.90 -1.51
CA GLN A 127 28.66 15.53 -0.97
C GLN A 127 29.03 16.54 0.10
N ALA A 128 29.43 16.08 1.29
CA ALA A 128 29.84 16.96 2.37
C ALA A 128 31.14 17.69 2.01
N THR A 129 31.22 18.99 2.31
CA THR A 129 32.35 19.85 1.90
C THR A 129 33.68 19.32 2.43
N GLY A 130 34.55 18.85 1.53
CA GLY A 130 35.86 18.30 1.88
C GLY A 130 35.85 16.84 2.35
N SER A 131 34.77 16.09 2.10
CA SER A 131 34.65 14.66 2.41
C SER A 131 34.16 13.86 1.19
N GLU A 132 34.34 12.54 1.21
CA GLU A 132 33.66 11.61 0.29
C GLU A 132 32.28 11.19 0.80
N GLU A 133 31.96 11.50 2.07
CA GLU A 133 30.65 11.25 2.70
C GLU A 133 29.53 12.10 2.06
N PRO A 134 28.29 11.59 2.00
CA PRO A 134 27.15 12.34 1.48
C PRO A 134 26.79 13.52 2.40
N GLN A 135 26.17 14.54 1.82
CA GLN A 135 25.69 15.70 2.60
C GLN A 135 24.44 15.35 3.40
N TYR A 136 23.57 14.51 2.85
CA TYR A 136 22.35 14.01 3.48
C TYR A 136 22.23 12.51 3.30
N LEU A 137 21.77 11.82 4.34
CA LEU A 137 21.38 10.41 4.29
C LEU A 137 19.91 10.31 4.69
N ARG A 138 19.05 9.84 3.77
CA ARG A 138 17.60 9.73 3.96
C ARG A 138 17.19 8.26 4.01
N LEU A 139 16.98 7.72 5.22
CA LEU A 139 16.43 6.37 5.41
C LEU A 139 14.98 6.34 4.95
N GLN A 140 14.69 5.56 3.90
CA GLN A 140 13.34 5.36 3.40
C GLN A 140 12.55 4.46 4.38
N PRO A 141 11.25 4.71 4.61
CA PRO A 141 10.44 3.93 5.56
C PRO A 141 10.08 2.52 5.02
N CYS A 142 9.93 2.42 3.71
CA CYS A 142 9.75 1.26 2.84
C CYS A 142 10.31 1.62 1.45
N ILE A 143 10.44 0.65 0.54
CA ILE A 143 10.94 0.87 -0.83
C ILE A 143 9.99 0.23 -1.84
N SER A 144 9.74 0.88 -2.98
CA SER A 144 8.64 0.59 -3.91
C SER A 144 9.01 -0.04 -5.27
N PRO A 145 10.09 -0.84 -5.44
CA PRO A 145 10.59 -1.23 -6.76
C PRO A 145 9.62 -2.09 -7.58
N THR A 146 8.87 -3.00 -6.96
CA THR A 146 7.92 -3.87 -7.67
C THR A 146 6.76 -3.03 -8.21
N TRP A 147 6.12 -2.28 -7.31
CA TRP A 147 5.06 -1.32 -7.59
C TRP A 147 5.43 -0.31 -8.68
N ASP A 148 6.59 0.35 -8.54
CA ASP A 148 7.03 1.37 -9.50
C ASP A 148 7.34 0.79 -10.88
N THR A 149 7.83 -0.45 -10.93
CA THR A 149 8.08 -1.17 -12.19
C THR A 149 6.77 -1.59 -12.86
N ALA A 150 5.80 -2.08 -12.10
CA ALA A 150 4.49 -2.48 -12.61
C ALA A 150 3.70 -1.27 -13.15
N LEU A 151 3.59 -0.18 -12.37
CA LEU A 151 2.92 1.05 -12.78
C LEU A 151 3.68 1.76 -13.92
N GLY A 152 5.01 1.81 -13.87
CA GLY A 152 5.83 2.40 -14.93
C GLY A 152 5.73 1.62 -16.25
N GLY A 153 5.71 0.28 -16.19
CA GLY A 153 5.47 -0.58 -17.34
C GLY A 153 4.08 -0.37 -17.94
N SER A 154 3.06 -0.33 -17.09
CA SER A 154 1.67 -0.07 -17.51
C SER A 154 1.49 1.30 -18.13
N ALA A 155 2.12 2.35 -17.59
CA ALA A 155 2.08 3.70 -18.13
C ALA A 155 2.71 3.80 -19.52
N LEU A 156 3.85 3.12 -19.75
CA LEU A 156 4.48 3.04 -21.07
C LEU A 156 3.61 2.25 -22.08
N LEU A 157 2.96 1.17 -21.64
CA LEU A 157 2.02 0.41 -22.47
C LEU A 157 0.79 1.26 -22.85
N ASP A 158 0.20 1.95 -21.87
CA ASP A 158 -0.94 2.88 -22.06
C ASP A 158 -0.56 4.06 -22.98
N SER A 159 0.70 4.51 -22.98
CA SER A 159 1.20 5.54 -23.91
C SER A 159 1.46 5.03 -25.33
N GLY A 160 1.14 3.76 -25.63
CA GLY A 160 1.31 3.16 -26.96
C GLY A 160 2.73 2.62 -27.25
N LEU A 161 3.59 2.45 -26.24
CA LEU A 161 4.87 1.76 -26.44
C LEU A 161 4.62 0.30 -26.85
N ALA A 162 5.35 -0.20 -27.84
CA ALA A 162 5.15 -1.54 -28.36
C ALA A 162 5.29 -2.61 -27.25
N LYS A 163 4.34 -3.55 -27.18
CA LYS A 163 4.31 -4.64 -26.19
C LYS A 163 5.56 -5.53 -26.17
N THR A 164 6.30 -5.53 -27.27
CA THR A 164 7.57 -6.25 -27.47
C THR A 164 8.81 -5.37 -27.24
N HIS A 165 8.64 -4.16 -26.70
CA HIS A 165 9.77 -3.23 -26.50
C HIS A 165 10.77 -3.80 -25.47
N PRO A 166 12.09 -3.81 -25.75
CA PRO A 166 13.07 -4.50 -24.91
C PRO A 166 13.08 -4.07 -23.44
N ARG A 167 12.76 -2.80 -23.12
CA ARG A 167 12.67 -2.35 -21.72
C ARG A 167 11.45 -2.92 -20.99
N LEU A 168 10.32 -3.12 -21.67
CA LEU A 168 9.13 -3.76 -21.08
C LEU A 168 9.38 -5.25 -20.88
N GLN A 169 10.04 -5.90 -21.84
CA GLN A 169 10.44 -7.30 -21.72
C GLN A 169 11.42 -7.51 -20.55
N ALA A 170 12.42 -6.65 -20.39
CA ALA A 170 13.34 -6.70 -19.26
C ALA A 170 12.63 -6.46 -17.90
N ALA A 171 11.68 -5.51 -17.84
CA ALA A 171 10.86 -5.29 -16.66
C ALA A 171 9.99 -6.51 -16.32
N ALA A 172 9.35 -7.11 -17.32
CA ALA A 172 8.53 -8.31 -17.16
C ALA A 172 9.36 -9.53 -16.73
N GLU A 173 10.54 -9.75 -17.34
CA GLU A 173 11.46 -10.82 -16.93
C GLU A 173 11.96 -10.61 -15.50
N TRP A 174 12.27 -9.37 -15.11
CA TRP A 174 12.63 -9.06 -13.72
C TRP A 174 11.47 -9.33 -12.75
N LEU A 175 10.26 -8.84 -13.04
CA LEU A 175 9.06 -9.09 -12.21
C LEU A 175 8.80 -10.58 -12.02
N LEU A 176 8.98 -11.41 -13.05
CA LEU A 176 8.86 -12.87 -12.91
C LEU A 176 9.90 -13.47 -11.94
N THR A 177 11.08 -12.86 -11.77
CA THR A 177 12.04 -13.29 -10.72
C THR A 177 11.64 -12.88 -9.31
N GLN A 178 10.73 -11.92 -9.15
CA GLN A 178 10.24 -11.44 -7.85
C GLN A 178 8.96 -12.18 -7.39
N GLN A 179 8.48 -13.19 -8.14
CA GLN A 179 7.27 -13.93 -7.76
C GLN A 179 7.52 -14.81 -6.53
N ILE A 180 6.66 -14.68 -5.52
CA ILE A 180 6.82 -15.31 -4.21
C ILE A 180 6.14 -16.69 -4.19
N PHE A 181 6.94 -17.73 -4.01
CA PHE A 181 6.50 -19.13 -3.84
C PHE A 181 6.59 -19.62 -2.38
N ARG A 182 6.78 -18.71 -1.42
CA ARG A 182 6.83 -19.00 0.03
C ARG A 182 5.47 -18.74 0.67
N TYR A 183 5.03 -19.63 1.57
CA TYR A 183 3.88 -19.36 2.43
C TYR A 183 4.26 -18.30 3.47
N GLY A 184 3.57 -17.16 3.44
CA GLY A 184 3.74 -16.04 4.37
C GLY A 184 2.83 -16.13 5.60
N ASP A 185 2.81 -15.08 6.42
CA ASP A 185 1.92 -15.03 7.59
C ASP A 185 0.43 -15.06 7.20
N TRP A 186 0.08 -14.61 5.99
CA TRP A 186 -1.27 -14.70 5.40
C TRP A 186 -1.83 -16.15 5.41
N ALA A 187 -0.95 -17.15 5.36
CA ALA A 187 -1.33 -18.57 5.37
C ALA A 187 -1.84 -19.06 6.74
N ILE A 188 -1.67 -18.26 7.81
CA ILE A 188 -2.25 -18.55 9.14
C ILE A 188 -3.78 -18.52 9.08
N TYR A 189 -4.35 -17.58 8.33
CA TYR A 189 -5.79 -17.42 8.18
C TYR A 189 -6.29 -18.05 6.87
N ASN A 190 -5.56 -17.89 5.76
CA ASN A 190 -5.91 -18.49 4.47
C ASN A 190 -5.23 -19.86 4.26
N LEU A 191 -5.89 -20.91 4.74
CA LEU A 191 -5.46 -22.31 4.56
C LEU A 191 -5.68 -22.88 3.14
N LYS A 192 -6.14 -22.07 2.17
CA LYS A 192 -6.50 -22.52 0.81
C LYS A 192 -5.58 -21.97 -0.27
N GLY A 193 -5.07 -20.76 -0.09
CA GLY A 193 -4.18 -20.09 -1.04
C GLY A 193 -2.88 -20.86 -1.24
N LYS A 194 -2.35 -20.81 -2.46
CA LYS A 194 -0.99 -21.23 -2.78
C LYS A 194 -0.15 -19.99 -3.05
N PRO A 195 1.11 -19.92 -2.61
CA PRO A 195 1.94 -18.75 -2.83
C PRO A 195 2.25 -18.56 -4.31
N ALA A 196 1.87 -17.40 -4.83
CA ALA A 196 2.19 -16.94 -6.18
C ALA A 196 2.12 -15.40 -6.32
N GLY A 197 2.04 -14.66 -5.21
CA GLY A 197 1.91 -13.20 -5.23
C GLY A 197 3.24 -12.48 -5.45
N TRP A 198 3.18 -11.16 -5.40
CA TRP A 198 4.34 -10.26 -5.34
C TRP A 198 4.25 -9.40 -4.08
N ALA A 199 5.36 -8.79 -3.70
CA ALA A 199 5.43 -7.80 -2.63
C ALA A 199 6.01 -6.48 -3.17
N PHE A 200 5.64 -5.39 -2.52
CA PHE A 200 6.11 -4.03 -2.76
C PHE A 200 7.65 -3.88 -2.89
N GLU A 201 8.41 -4.47 -1.96
CA GLU A 201 9.88 -4.41 -1.88
C GLU A 201 10.59 -5.47 -2.76
N PHE A 202 11.93 -5.38 -2.85
CA PHE A 202 12.78 -6.44 -3.42
C PHE A 202 12.74 -7.75 -2.63
N TYR A 203 12.63 -7.68 -1.30
CA TYR A 203 12.83 -8.79 -0.37
C TYR A 203 11.78 -8.77 0.74
N ASN A 204 10.71 -9.53 0.56
CA ASN A 204 9.60 -9.59 1.51
C ASN A 204 8.76 -10.88 1.34
N ASP A 205 9.40 -12.05 1.22
CA ASP A 205 8.75 -13.32 0.86
C ASP A 205 7.61 -13.73 1.80
N TYR A 206 7.59 -13.21 3.03
CA TYR A 206 6.58 -13.51 4.05
C TYR A 206 5.31 -12.65 3.94
N TYR A 207 5.36 -11.56 3.18
CA TYR A 207 4.28 -10.56 3.11
C TYR A 207 4.03 -10.08 1.67
N PRO A 208 3.72 -10.99 0.71
CA PRO A 208 3.12 -10.58 -0.56
C PRO A 208 1.78 -9.88 -0.30
N ASP A 209 1.45 -8.91 -1.15
CA ASP A 209 0.25 -8.09 -1.03
C ASP A 209 -0.61 -8.14 -2.30
N VAL A 210 -1.87 -7.76 -2.15
CA VAL A 210 -2.89 -7.85 -3.20
C VAL A 210 -2.78 -6.74 -4.25
N ASP A 211 -2.30 -5.53 -3.90
CA ASP A 211 -2.25 -4.40 -4.83
C ASP A 211 -1.08 -4.58 -5.82
N ASP A 212 0.13 -4.85 -5.33
CA ASP A 212 1.30 -5.17 -6.16
C ASP A 212 1.06 -6.38 -7.04
N THR A 213 0.49 -7.45 -6.47
CA THR A 213 0.15 -8.65 -7.25
C THR A 213 -0.78 -8.30 -8.41
N ALA A 214 -1.81 -7.46 -8.18
CA ALA A 214 -2.74 -7.06 -9.23
C ALA A 214 -2.12 -6.11 -10.27
N ALA A 215 -1.30 -5.14 -9.84
CA ALA A 215 -0.58 -4.24 -10.73
C ALA A 215 0.42 -4.99 -11.63
N VAL A 216 1.17 -5.93 -11.06
CA VAL A 216 2.11 -6.79 -11.79
C VAL A 216 1.38 -7.65 -12.83
N ILE A 217 0.27 -8.31 -12.45
CA ILE A 217 -0.54 -9.10 -13.39
C ILE A 217 -0.99 -8.26 -14.59
N MET A 218 -1.50 -7.05 -14.37
CA MET A 218 -1.96 -6.17 -15.47
C MET A 218 -0.81 -5.77 -16.41
N MET A 219 0.36 -5.41 -15.88
CA MET A 219 1.54 -5.08 -16.68
C MET A 219 2.05 -6.28 -17.50
N LEU A 220 2.10 -7.47 -16.88
CA LEU A 220 2.57 -8.70 -17.52
C LEU A 220 1.61 -9.20 -18.61
N LEU A 221 0.29 -9.04 -18.42
CA LEU A 221 -0.72 -9.39 -19.42
C LEU A 221 -0.59 -8.57 -20.71
N ASP A 222 -0.15 -7.31 -20.62
CA ASP A 222 0.03 -6.43 -21.79
C ASP A 222 1.46 -6.39 -22.36
N THR A 223 2.44 -7.03 -21.71
CA THR A 223 3.80 -7.23 -22.26
C THR A 223 3.90 -8.56 -23.01
N LYS A 224 4.58 -8.61 -24.17
CA LYS A 224 4.84 -9.85 -24.94
C LYS A 224 6.33 -10.20 -24.88
N LEU A 225 6.68 -11.36 -24.32
CA LEU A 225 8.07 -11.84 -24.26
C LEU A 225 8.55 -12.42 -25.61
N PRO A 226 9.88 -12.46 -25.90
CA PRO A 226 10.39 -12.82 -27.23
C PRO A 226 10.19 -14.27 -27.66
N ALA A 227 10.01 -15.20 -26.71
CA ALA A 227 9.87 -16.63 -26.96
C ALA A 227 8.52 -17.11 -26.40
N GLU A 228 7.80 -17.93 -27.16
CA GLU A 228 6.44 -18.32 -26.79
C GLU A 228 6.40 -19.09 -25.46
N GLU A 229 7.35 -20.01 -25.22
CA GLU A 229 7.53 -20.72 -23.94
C GLU A 229 7.68 -19.77 -22.75
N LYS A 230 8.43 -18.66 -22.90
CA LYS A 230 8.56 -17.64 -21.85
C LYS A 230 7.25 -16.89 -21.62
N ASP A 231 6.52 -16.60 -22.70
CA ASP A 231 5.27 -15.86 -22.64
C ASP A 231 4.13 -16.72 -22.05
N GLU A 232 4.09 -18.01 -22.37
CA GLU A 232 3.24 -19.03 -21.73
C GLU A 232 3.57 -19.17 -20.24
N ALA A 233 4.85 -19.26 -19.87
CA ALA A 233 5.27 -19.31 -18.47
C ALA A 233 4.86 -18.04 -17.69
N LYS A 234 4.97 -16.86 -18.31
CA LYS A 234 4.47 -15.58 -17.77
C LYS A 234 2.96 -15.61 -17.55
N LEU A 235 2.18 -16.14 -18.50
CA LEU A 235 0.73 -16.28 -18.33
C LEU A 235 0.36 -17.29 -17.24
N ALA A 236 1.11 -18.39 -17.10
CA ALA A 236 0.94 -19.36 -16.02
C ALA A 236 1.25 -18.75 -14.65
N ALA A 237 2.31 -17.94 -14.54
CA ALA A 237 2.65 -17.17 -13.35
C ALA A 237 1.50 -16.22 -12.94
N CYS A 238 0.97 -15.45 -13.89
CA CYS A 238 -0.16 -14.53 -13.65
C CYS A 238 -1.45 -15.26 -13.26
N ARG A 239 -1.70 -16.46 -13.83
CA ARG A 239 -2.84 -17.31 -13.47
C ARG A 239 -2.75 -17.78 -12.02
N ALA A 240 -1.62 -18.34 -11.62
CA ALA A 240 -1.40 -18.82 -10.25
C ALA A 240 -1.53 -17.67 -9.23
N ALA A 241 -1.03 -16.48 -9.57
CA ALA A 241 -1.17 -15.28 -8.76
C ALA A 241 -2.63 -14.80 -8.66
N THR A 242 -3.39 -14.84 -9.76
CA THR A 242 -4.84 -14.53 -9.74
C THR A 242 -5.61 -15.52 -8.87
N GLU A 243 -5.28 -16.81 -8.94
CA GLU A 243 -5.84 -17.85 -8.06
C GLU A 243 -5.53 -17.57 -6.57
N TRP A 244 -4.31 -17.13 -6.25
CA TRP A 244 -3.95 -16.68 -4.90
C TRP A 244 -4.80 -15.48 -4.45
N VAL A 245 -4.87 -14.41 -5.25
CA VAL A 245 -5.70 -13.23 -4.97
C VAL A 245 -7.16 -13.62 -4.71
N MET A 246 -7.74 -14.52 -5.50
CA MET A 246 -9.11 -14.98 -5.27
C MET A 246 -9.31 -15.75 -3.96
N THR A 247 -8.27 -16.35 -3.38
CA THR A 247 -8.34 -16.90 -2.01
C THR A 247 -8.18 -15.85 -0.90
N MET A 248 -7.70 -14.64 -1.24
CA MET A 248 -7.51 -13.51 -0.31
C MET A 248 -8.77 -12.63 -0.15
N GLN A 249 -9.92 -13.04 -0.69
CA GLN A 249 -11.16 -12.29 -0.52
C GLN A 249 -11.70 -12.41 0.91
N CYS A 250 -11.89 -11.29 1.60
CA CYS A 250 -12.48 -11.25 2.93
C CYS A 250 -13.97 -11.66 2.90
N ARG A 251 -14.52 -12.11 4.04
CA ARG A 251 -15.95 -12.46 4.19
C ARG A 251 -16.87 -11.30 3.78
N ALA A 252 -16.48 -10.06 4.07
CA ALA A 252 -17.21 -8.85 3.69
C ALA A 252 -17.38 -8.68 2.17
N GLY A 253 -16.53 -9.29 1.33
CA GLY A 253 -16.59 -9.24 -0.13
C GLY A 253 -15.44 -8.49 -0.80
N GLY A 254 -14.80 -7.56 -0.09
CA GLY A 254 -13.59 -6.88 -0.58
C GLY A 254 -12.29 -7.62 -0.28
N TRP A 255 -11.19 -6.96 -0.65
CA TRP A 255 -9.82 -7.39 -0.34
C TRP A 255 -9.12 -6.37 0.57
N ALA A 256 -8.28 -6.89 1.47
CA ALA A 256 -7.31 -6.14 2.25
C ALA A 256 -5.91 -6.30 1.63
N ALA A 257 -4.88 -5.68 2.21
CA ALA A 257 -3.56 -5.66 1.58
C ALA A 257 -2.83 -7.01 1.70
N PHE A 258 -2.77 -7.57 2.91
CA PHE A 258 -1.91 -8.72 3.26
C PHE A 258 -2.69 -9.91 3.84
N ASP A 259 -3.79 -9.69 4.55
CA ASP A 259 -4.51 -10.74 5.31
C ASP A 259 -5.98 -10.90 4.90
N ILE A 260 -6.57 -12.06 5.20
CA ILE A 260 -8.03 -12.22 5.18
C ILE A 260 -8.65 -11.90 6.54
N ASP A 261 -9.76 -11.15 6.52
CA ASP A 261 -10.61 -10.85 7.68
C ASP A 261 -9.90 -10.24 8.91
N ASN A 262 -8.74 -9.60 8.72
CA ASN A 262 -8.00 -8.90 9.78
C ASN A 262 -8.73 -7.58 10.14
N THR A 263 -9.87 -7.72 10.83
CA THR A 263 -10.94 -6.71 10.97
C THR A 263 -11.34 -6.46 12.43
N GLN A 264 -10.50 -6.87 13.38
CA GLN A 264 -10.81 -6.83 14.82
C GLN A 264 -10.51 -5.44 15.42
N GLU A 265 -11.41 -4.48 15.20
CA GLU A 265 -11.31 -3.07 15.65
C GLU A 265 -11.05 -2.86 17.16
N LEU A 266 -11.23 -3.88 17.99
CA LEU A 266 -10.85 -3.82 19.40
C LEU A 266 -9.32 -3.63 19.57
N TRP A 267 -8.49 -4.13 18.65
CA TRP A 267 -7.03 -3.94 18.69
C TRP A 267 -6.61 -2.51 18.39
N ASN A 268 -7.43 -1.73 17.70
CA ASN A 268 -7.24 -0.28 17.56
C ASN A 268 -7.58 0.48 18.87
N GLN A 269 -8.23 -0.14 19.86
CA GLN A 269 -8.65 0.50 21.12
C GLN A 269 -7.72 0.20 22.30
N MET A 270 -6.65 -0.60 22.12
CA MET A 270 -5.61 -0.72 23.15
C MET A 270 -4.66 0.50 23.14
N PRO A 271 -4.03 0.86 24.28
CA PRO A 271 -3.11 2.00 24.35
C PRO A 271 -1.91 1.97 23.40
N TYR A 272 -1.51 0.79 22.91
CA TYR A 272 -0.44 0.62 21.91
C TYR A 272 -0.94 0.83 20.46
N GLY A 273 -2.25 0.73 20.22
CA GLY A 273 -2.88 0.93 18.92
C GLY A 273 -3.32 2.36 18.65
N ASP A 274 -2.62 3.35 19.22
CA ASP A 274 -2.99 4.77 19.16
C ASP A 274 -2.93 5.38 17.74
N LEU A 275 -2.07 4.82 16.87
CA LEU A 275 -2.02 5.11 15.43
C LEU A 275 -3.16 4.45 14.62
N LYS A 276 -4.05 3.68 15.26
CA LYS A 276 -5.19 2.98 14.64
C LYS A 276 -4.81 2.08 13.44
N ALA A 277 -3.61 1.49 13.50
CA ALA A 277 -2.99 0.70 12.45
C ALA A 277 -2.72 -0.78 12.88
N MET A 278 -3.55 -1.33 13.76
CA MET A 278 -3.36 -2.67 14.34
C MET A 278 -4.05 -3.80 13.54
N ILE A 279 -4.66 -3.47 12.41
CA ILE A 279 -5.51 -4.36 11.60
C ILE A 279 -5.35 -4.05 10.10
N ASP A 280 -5.81 -4.98 9.26
CA ASP A 280 -5.81 -4.88 7.79
C ASP A 280 -7.22 -5.23 7.25
N PRO A 281 -8.19 -4.31 7.34
CA PRO A 281 -9.55 -4.53 6.86
C PRO A 281 -9.63 -4.38 5.34
N PRO A 282 -10.61 -5.01 4.67
CA PRO A 282 -10.80 -4.81 3.24
C PRO A 282 -11.23 -3.38 2.91
N THR A 283 -10.78 -2.84 1.78
CA THR A 283 -10.98 -1.43 1.41
C THR A 283 -11.44 -1.21 -0.02
N ALA A 284 -11.96 -0.01 -0.30
CA ALA A 284 -12.56 0.34 -1.59
C ALA A 284 -11.53 0.41 -2.74
N ASP A 285 -10.35 0.97 -2.46
CA ASP A 285 -9.24 1.06 -3.41
C ASP A 285 -8.72 -0.32 -3.82
N LEU A 286 -8.40 -1.19 -2.85
CA LEU A 286 -7.94 -2.55 -3.13
C LEU A 286 -9.01 -3.41 -3.83
N THR A 287 -10.28 -3.28 -3.42
CA THR A 287 -11.37 -3.99 -4.11
C THR A 287 -11.55 -3.47 -5.53
N GLY A 288 -11.42 -2.16 -5.77
CA GLY A 288 -11.41 -1.55 -7.09
C GLY A 288 -10.27 -2.08 -7.97
N ARG A 289 -9.04 -2.15 -7.43
CA ARG A 289 -7.88 -2.73 -8.11
C ARG A 289 -8.11 -4.18 -8.53
N VAL A 290 -8.60 -5.03 -7.63
CA VAL A 290 -8.83 -6.45 -7.95
C VAL A 290 -9.90 -6.59 -9.04
N LEU A 291 -10.96 -5.76 -9.02
CA LEU A 291 -11.95 -5.72 -10.10
C LEU A 291 -11.35 -5.22 -11.43
N GLU A 292 -10.43 -4.25 -11.42
CA GLU A 292 -9.67 -3.83 -12.62
C GLU A 292 -8.88 -5.01 -13.19
N MET A 293 -8.10 -5.70 -12.36
CA MET A 293 -7.29 -6.86 -12.73
C MET A 293 -8.14 -8.01 -13.30
N LEU A 294 -9.25 -8.37 -12.65
CA LEU A 294 -10.13 -9.46 -13.12
C LEU A 294 -10.82 -9.12 -14.44
N GLY A 295 -11.29 -7.88 -14.60
CA GLY A 295 -11.89 -7.40 -15.85
C GLY A 295 -10.86 -7.35 -16.98
N HIS A 296 -9.64 -6.89 -16.68
CA HIS A 296 -8.53 -6.87 -17.62
C HIS A 296 -8.12 -8.28 -18.05
N TRP A 297 -7.97 -9.23 -17.12
CA TRP A 297 -7.71 -10.64 -17.41
C TRP A 297 -8.74 -11.21 -18.39
N GLN A 298 -10.03 -11.09 -18.07
CA GLN A 298 -11.09 -11.68 -18.88
C GLN A 298 -11.21 -11.00 -20.25
N ASN A 299 -10.93 -9.70 -20.35
CA ASN A 299 -10.88 -8.99 -21.63
C ASN A 299 -9.72 -9.44 -22.53
N LYS A 300 -8.54 -9.73 -21.97
CA LYS A 300 -7.37 -10.17 -22.76
C LYS A 300 -7.46 -11.63 -23.19
N LEU A 301 -7.97 -12.50 -22.32
CA LEU A 301 -7.85 -13.96 -22.48
C LEU A 301 -9.19 -14.67 -22.70
N GLY A 302 -10.33 -14.00 -22.51
CA GLY A 302 -11.67 -14.61 -22.61
C GLY A 302 -12.01 -15.60 -21.48
N GLU A 303 -11.12 -15.75 -20.50
CA GLU A 303 -11.22 -16.69 -19.40
C GLU A 303 -11.76 -16.04 -18.12
N LYS A 304 -12.47 -16.84 -17.31
CA LYS A 304 -13.06 -16.42 -16.05
C LYS A 304 -12.39 -17.16 -14.88
N LEU A 305 -11.64 -16.43 -14.04
CA LEU A 305 -10.91 -16.98 -12.88
C LEU A 305 -11.61 -16.76 -11.53
N TYR A 306 -12.87 -16.36 -11.55
CA TYR A 306 -13.65 -16.02 -10.35
C TYR A 306 -15.06 -16.62 -10.42
N ARG A 307 -15.68 -16.82 -9.26
CA ARG A 307 -17.09 -17.26 -9.16
C ARG A 307 -18.02 -16.05 -9.21
N ASP A 308 -19.21 -16.20 -9.79
CA ASP A 308 -20.20 -15.11 -9.86
C ASP A 308 -20.57 -14.56 -8.47
N GLU A 309 -20.66 -15.44 -7.47
CA GLU A 309 -20.91 -15.09 -6.07
C GLU A 309 -19.83 -14.16 -5.50
N ASP A 310 -18.55 -14.42 -5.82
CA ASP A 310 -17.42 -13.65 -5.30
C ASP A 310 -17.34 -12.27 -5.96
N LEU A 311 -17.61 -12.20 -7.26
CA LEU A 311 -17.76 -10.93 -7.97
C LEU A 311 -18.95 -10.11 -7.45
N GLN A 312 -20.13 -10.73 -7.27
CA GLN A 312 -21.29 -10.01 -6.74
C GLN A 312 -21.04 -9.46 -5.33
N ARG A 313 -20.38 -10.24 -4.46
CA ARG A 313 -19.95 -9.79 -3.13
C ARG A 313 -18.96 -8.63 -3.21
N ALA A 314 -18.00 -8.66 -4.13
CA ALA A 314 -17.03 -7.58 -4.34
C ALA A 314 -17.69 -6.27 -4.78
N MET A 315 -18.60 -6.32 -5.76
CA MET A 315 -19.34 -5.14 -6.21
C MET A 315 -20.26 -4.60 -5.12
N GLN A 316 -20.99 -5.46 -4.40
CA GLN A 316 -21.86 -5.05 -3.29
C GLN A 316 -21.05 -4.42 -2.14
N PHE A 317 -19.91 -5.00 -1.78
CA PHE A 317 -18.99 -4.44 -0.80
C PHE A 317 -18.53 -3.05 -1.22
N LEU A 318 -18.00 -2.91 -2.44
CA LEU A 318 -17.53 -1.63 -2.97
C LEU A 318 -18.63 -0.57 -2.96
N LEU A 319 -19.82 -0.89 -3.48
CA LEU A 319 -20.97 0.03 -3.48
C LEU A 319 -21.44 0.40 -2.06
N SER A 320 -21.31 -0.51 -1.08
CA SER A 320 -21.67 -0.23 0.33
C SER A 320 -20.71 0.74 1.04
N LEU A 321 -19.50 0.93 0.50
CA LEU A 321 -18.52 1.89 0.99
C LEU A 321 -18.65 3.29 0.34
N GLN A 322 -19.61 3.50 -0.56
CA GLN A 322 -19.78 4.81 -1.19
C GLN A 322 -20.32 5.84 -0.19
N GLU A 323 -19.65 6.97 -0.12
CA GLU A 323 -20.05 8.12 0.68
C GLU A 323 -21.33 8.78 0.13
N PRO A 324 -22.13 9.50 0.95
CA PRO A 324 -23.36 10.15 0.50
C PRO A 324 -23.17 11.20 -0.60
N ASP A 325 -21.95 11.77 -0.69
CA ASP A 325 -21.56 12.72 -1.74
C ASP A 325 -21.14 12.04 -3.06
N GLY A 326 -21.00 10.71 -3.07
CA GLY A 326 -20.61 9.89 -4.22
C GLY A 326 -19.14 9.44 -4.20
N ALA A 327 -18.31 9.92 -3.28
CA ALA A 327 -16.91 9.55 -3.21
C ALA A 327 -16.67 8.16 -2.58
N TRP A 328 -15.45 7.65 -2.74
CA TRP A 328 -14.91 6.54 -1.95
C TRP A 328 -13.63 6.97 -1.25
N TRP A 329 -13.50 6.64 0.04
CA TRP A 329 -12.29 6.87 0.83
C TRP A 329 -11.12 6.00 0.36
N GLY A 330 -9.93 6.58 0.26
CA GLY A 330 -8.70 5.89 -0.17
C GLY A 330 -7.82 5.52 1.03
N ARG A 331 -7.47 4.24 1.16
CA ARG A 331 -6.64 3.71 2.25
C ARG A 331 -5.15 3.96 2.01
N TRP A 332 -4.69 3.83 0.76
CA TRP A 332 -3.26 3.80 0.41
C TRP A 332 -2.77 4.97 -0.45
N GLY A 333 -3.68 5.71 -1.09
CA GLY A 333 -3.41 6.98 -1.77
C GLY A 333 -4.34 8.08 -1.26
N VAL A 334 -3.86 9.33 -1.27
CA VAL A 334 -4.53 10.52 -0.71
C VAL A 334 -5.57 11.08 -1.68
N ASN A 335 -6.87 11.06 -1.40
CA ASN A 335 -7.59 10.24 -0.44
C ASN A 335 -8.90 9.80 -1.11
N TYR A 336 -9.90 10.69 -1.10
CA TYR A 336 -11.18 10.43 -1.74
C TYR A 336 -11.08 10.47 -3.26
N ILE A 337 -10.15 11.25 -3.83
CA ILE A 337 -9.86 11.21 -5.27
C ILE A 337 -9.30 9.84 -5.68
N TYR A 338 -8.35 9.30 -4.91
CA TYR A 338 -7.73 8.00 -5.14
C TYR A 338 -8.74 6.83 -5.05
N GLY A 339 -9.49 6.76 -3.94
CA GLY A 339 -10.50 5.72 -3.74
C GLY A 339 -11.61 5.76 -4.80
N THR A 340 -12.08 6.96 -5.18
CA THR A 340 -13.11 7.13 -6.21
C THR A 340 -12.62 6.71 -7.60
N TYR A 341 -11.37 7.02 -7.95
CA TYR A 341 -10.73 6.56 -9.19
C TYR A 341 -10.73 5.03 -9.30
N LEU A 342 -10.21 4.33 -8.28
CA LEU A 342 -10.09 2.88 -8.30
C LEU A 342 -11.46 2.18 -8.28
N ALA A 343 -12.42 2.72 -7.52
CA ALA A 343 -13.78 2.21 -7.52
C ALA A 343 -14.43 2.29 -8.92
N LEU A 344 -14.32 3.44 -9.59
CA LEU A 344 -14.89 3.66 -10.93
C LEU A 344 -14.21 2.81 -12.01
N VAL A 345 -12.88 2.69 -11.96
CA VAL A 345 -12.11 1.90 -12.93
C VAL A 345 -12.35 0.40 -12.75
N GLY A 346 -12.38 -0.10 -11.50
CA GLY A 346 -12.71 -1.49 -11.20
C GLY A 346 -14.12 -1.88 -11.66
N LEU A 347 -15.12 -1.03 -11.35
CA LEU A 347 -16.49 -1.24 -11.83
C LEU A 347 -16.57 -1.22 -13.37
N ARG A 348 -15.88 -0.28 -14.04
CA ARG A 348 -15.84 -0.22 -15.51
C ARG A 348 -15.22 -1.48 -16.13
N ALA A 349 -14.11 -1.97 -15.59
CA ALA A 349 -13.39 -3.12 -16.13
C ALA A 349 -14.22 -4.41 -16.08
N ILE A 350 -15.01 -4.58 -15.01
CA ILE A 350 -15.81 -5.79 -14.79
C ILE A 350 -17.24 -5.70 -15.35
N ALA A 351 -17.76 -4.50 -15.62
CA ALA A 351 -19.10 -4.27 -16.16
C ALA A 351 -19.46 -5.04 -17.45
N PRO A 352 -18.55 -5.39 -18.37
CA PRO A 352 -18.88 -6.26 -19.52
C PRO A 352 -19.17 -7.72 -19.13
N TYR A 353 -18.76 -8.15 -17.94
CA TYR A 353 -18.84 -9.53 -17.44
C TYR A 353 -19.75 -9.68 -16.22
N ALA A 354 -20.03 -8.58 -15.53
CA ALA A 354 -21.08 -8.42 -14.54
C ALA A 354 -22.38 -7.96 -15.21
N ASN A 355 -23.55 -8.30 -14.64
CA ASN A 355 -24.79 -7.61 -14.98
C ASN A 355 -24.86 -6.24 -14.24
N PHE A 356 -23.94 -5.33 -14.56
CA PHE A 356 -23.76 -4.04 -13.88
C PHE A 356 -23.83 -2.87 -14.87
N ASP A 357 -24.73 -1.93 -14.63
CA ASP A 357 -24.91 -0.74 -15.47
C ASP A 357 -24.02 0.42 -15.00
N MET A 358 -23.09 0.83 -15.86
CA MET A 358 -22.23 2.00 -15.63
C MET A 358 -22.99 3.35 -15.71
N GLN A 359 -24.27 3.36 -16.10
CA GLN A 359 -25.13 4.55 -16.01
C GLN A 359 -25.93 4.63 -14.69
N CYS A 360 -25.72 3.69 -13.75
CA CYS A 360 -26.41 3.71 -12.47
C CYS A 360 -26.06 4.94 -11.61
N GLU A 361 -26.97 5.28 -10.67
CA GLU A 361 -26.86 6.47 -9.82
C GLU A 361 -25.52 6.55 -9.06
N ALA A 362 -25.00 5.42 -8.58
CA ALA A 362 -23.72 5.38 -7.84
C ALA A 362 -22.55 5.92 -8.69
N VAL A 363 -22.42 5.48 -9.95
CA VAL A 363 -21.38 5.96 -10.88
C VAL A 363 -21.61 7.43 -11.23
N GLN A 364 -22.87 7.83 -11.46
CA GLN A 364 -23.20 9.21 -11.82
C GLN A 364 -22.93 10.21 -10.69
N ARG A 365 -23.19 9.84 -9.43
CA ARG A 365 -22.83 10.64 -8.24
C ARG A 365 -21.32 10.78 -8.11
N ALA A 366 -20.56 9.70 -8.27
CA ALA A 366 -19.10 9.73 -8.19
C ALA A 366 -18.45 10.61 -9.27
N ALA A 367 -18.95 10.53 -10.51
CA ALA A 367 -18.51 11.41 -11.59
C ALA A 367 -18.91 12.87 -11.34
N ALA A 368 -20.10 13.12 -10.81
CA ALA A 368 -20.54 14.46 -10.42
C ALA A 368 -19.67 15.04 -9.28
N TRP A 369 -19.31 14.21 -8.29
CA TRP A 369 -18.40 14.58 -7.21
C TRP A 369 -17.03 14.98 -7.76
N LEU A 370 -16.39 14.13 -8.58
CA LEU A 370 -15.11 14.46 -9.22
C LEU A 370 -15.18 15.79 -9.98
N ARG A 371 -16.21 16.02 -10.82
CA ARG A 371 -16.40 17.30 -11.51
C ARG A 371 -16.55 18.50 -10.55
N SER A 372 -17.19 18.30 -9.39
CA SER A 372 -17.44 19.36 -8.39
C SER A 372 -16.21 19.76 -7.57
N VAL A 373 -15.19 18.90 -7.52
CA VAL A 373 -13.92 19.14 -6.79
C VAL A 373 -12.75 19.46 -7.73
N GLN A 374 -13.03 19.78 -8.99
CA GLN A 374 -12.01 20.26 -9.92
C GLN A 374 -11.56 21.68 -9.54
N ASN A 375 -10.25 21.93 -9.56
CA ASN A 375 -9.67 23.23 -9.28
C ASN A 375 -9.80 24.18 -10.50
N ALA A 376 -9.68 25.49 -10.24
CA ALA A 376 -9.83 26.52 -11.27
C ALA A 376 -8.70 26.51 -12.34
N ASP A 377 -7.60 25.79 -12.11
CA ASP A 377 -6.52 25.54 -13.08
C ASP A 377 -6.81 24.34 -13.99
N GLY A 378 -7.95 23.65 -13.80
CA GLY A 378 -8.33 22.44 -14.53
C GLY A 378 -7.81 21.15 -13.91
N GLY A 379 -6.88 21.22 -12.94
CA GLY A 379 -6.36 20.06 -12.24
C GLY A 379 -7.25 19.61 -11.07
N TRP A 380 -6.76 18.60 -10.36
CA TRP A 380 -7.33 18.13 -9.09
C TRP A 380 -6.23 17.97 -8.05
N GLY A 381 -6.59 18.22 -6.79
CA GLY A 381 -5.67 18.14 -5.67
C GLY A 381 -6.41 17.81 -4.38
N GLU A 382 -5.80 17.00 -3.52
CA GLU A 382 -6.35 16.68 -2.21
C GLU A 382 -5.26 16.63 -1.14
N THR A 383 -5.43 17.40 -0.07
CA THR A 383 -4.47 17.43 1.03
C THR A 383 -4.56 16.17 1.90
N CYS A 384 -3.40 15.73 2.40
CA CYS A 384 -3.27 14.74 3.47
C CYS A 384 -4.16 15.04 4.69
N ALA A 385 -4.49 16.31 4.96
CA ALA A 385 -5.38 16.66 6.08
C ALA A 385 -6.83 16.14 5.91
N SER A 386 -7.28 15.75 4.72
CA SER A 386 -8.62 15.20 4.46
C SER A 386 -8.94 13.93 5.26
N TYR A 387 -7.92 13.15 5.66
CA TYR A 387 -8.08 12.00 6.56
C TYR A 387 -8.59 12.36 7.96
N LYS A 388 -8.25 13.54 8.46
CA LYS A 388 -8.68 14.05 9.78
C LYS A 388 -9.79 15.10 9.68
N ARG A 389 -10.06 15.61 8.47
CA ARG A 389 -10.95 16.73 8.19
C ARG A 389 -11.79 16.45 6.94
N PRO A 390 -12.92 15.72 7.06
CA PRO A 390 -13.75 15.34 5.92
C PRO A 390 -14.26 16.54 5.08
N GLU A 391 -14.34 17.74 5.65
CA GLU A 391 -14.67 18.96 4.90
C GLU A 391 -13.60 19.37 3.86
N LEU A 392 -12.41 18.75 3.91
CA LEU A 392 -11.31 18.89 2.94
C LEU A 392 -11.28 17.77 1.88
N ARG A 393 -12.31 16.91 1.82
CA ARG A 393 -12.55 15.94 0.74
C ARG A 393 -12.34 16.58 -0.63
N GLY A 394 -11.42 16.05 -1.42
CA GLY A 394 -11.08 16.52 -2.77
C GLY A 394 -10.53 17.95 -2.84
N LYS A 395 -9.97 18.51 -1.75
CA LYS A 395 -9.45 19.89 -1.72
C LYS A 395 -7.96 19.94 -1.44
N GLY A 396 -7.21 20.61 -2.29
CA GLY A 396 -5.76 20.77 -2.21
C GLY A 396 -5.23 21.52 -3.42
N ALA A 397 -3.94 21.86 -3.41
CA ALA A 397 -3.27 22.34 -4.62
C ALA A 397 -3.27 21.21 -5.67
N SER A 398 -3.54 21.54 -6.94
CA SER A 398 -3.56 20.53 -8.01
C SER A 398 -2.22 19.79 -8.10
N THR A 399 -2.27 18.47 -8.19
CA THR A 399 -1.10 17.60 -8.37
C THR A 399 -1.23 16.79 -9.66
N PRO A 400 -0.11 16.46 -10.33
CA PRO A 400 -0.16 15.64 -11.54
C PRO A 400 -0.76 14.25 -11.28
N SER A 401 -0.43 13.58 -10.16
CA SER A 401 -0.97 12.26 -9.85
C SER A 401 -2.47 12.28 -9.52
N GLN A 402 -2.95 13.21 -8.67
CA GLN A 402 -4.39 13.28 -8.33
C GLN A 402 -5.24 13.78 -9.52
N THR A 403 -4.69 14.66 -10.37
CA THR A 403 -5.32 15.03 -11.65
C THR A 403 -5.48 13.81 -12.55
N ALA A 404 -4.44 13.00 -12.70
CA ALA A 404 -4.50 11.77 -13.48
C ALA A 404 -5.52 10.75 -12.91
N TRP A 405 -5.61 10.59 -11.58
CA TRP A 405 -6.65 9.75 -10.95
C TRP A 405 -8.06 10.25 -11.28
N ALA A 406 -8.33 11.54 -11.09
CA ALA A 406 -9.63 12.12 -11.42
C ALA A 406 -9.99 11.94 -12.91
N LEU A 407 -9.03 12.12 -13.82
CA LEU A 407 -9.19 11.86 -15.25
C LEU A 407 -9.53 10.40 -15.54
N LEU A 408 -8.81 9.44 -14.94
CA LEU A 408 -9.04 8.01 -15.10
C LEU A 408 -10.42 7.60 -14.59
N GLY A 409 -10.83 8.11 -13.42
CA GLY A 409 -12.16 7.90 -12.85
C GLY A 409 -13.28 8.46 -13.75
N LEU A 410 -13.13 9.69 -14.25
CA LEU A 410 -14.10 10.31 -15.15
C LEU A 410 -14.19 9.56 -16.49
N MET A 411 -13.07 9.19 -17.12
CA MET A 411 -13.10 8.37 -18.33
C MET A 411 -13.77 7.01 -18.07
N ALA A 412 -13.51 6.39 -16.91
CA ALA A 412 -14.20 5.16 -16.50
C ALA A 412 -15.70 5.36 -16.23
N ALA A 413 -16.16 6.54 -15.81
CA ALA A 413 -17.59 6.86 -15.75
C ALA A 413 -18.25 7.04 -17.13
N GLY A 414 -17.45 7.22 -18.19
CA GLY A 414 -17.91 7.55 -19.55
C GLY A 414 -17.84 9.05 -19.88
N ASP A 415 -17.16 9.83 -19.05
CA ASP A 415 -17.10 11.30 -19.10
C ASP A 415 -15.99 11.84 -20.03
N VAL A 416 -15.44 11.01 -20.92
CA VAL A 416 -14.25 11.31 -21.75
C VAL A 416 -14.36 12.62 -22.55
N ASP A 417 -15.55 12.92 -23.06
CA ASP A 417 -15.80 14.13 -23.85
C ASP A 417 -16.12 15.39 -23.02
N SER A 418 -16.18 15.27 -21.70
CA SER A 418 -16.58 16.37 -20.82
C SER A 418 -15.60 17.54 -20.85
N GLY A 419 -16.11 18.74 -20.53
CA GLY A 419 -15.26 19.92 -20.33
C GLY A 419 -14.25 19.74 -19.19
N ALA A 420 -14.63 18.98 -18.15
CA ALA A 420 -13.77 18.68 -17.01
C ALA A 420 -12.54 17.86 -17.42
N VAL A 421 -12.75 16.76 -18.17
CA VAL A 421 -11.65 15.93 -18.69
C VAL A 421 -10.75 16.75 -19.61
N LYS A 422 -11.33 17.52 -20.54
CA LYS A 422 -10.55 18.37 -21.47
C LYS A 422 -9.68 19.42 -20.73
N GLN A 423 -10.17 19.98 -19.62
CA GLN A 423 -9.41 20.89 -18.77
C GLN A 423 -8.29 20.17 -17.98
N GLY A 424 -8.53 18.97 -17.45
CA GLY A 424 -7.49 18.19 -16.76
C GLY A 424 -6.37 17.71 -17.68
N ILE A 425 -6.72 17.31 -18.91
CA ILE A 425 -5.72 16.98 -19.94
C ILE A 425 -4.90 18.23 -20.29
N ALA A 426 -5.52 19.40 -20.42
CA ALA A 426 -4.81 20.65 -20.62
C ALA A 426 -3.89 21.02 -19.43
N TYR A 427 -4.34 20.80 -18.18
CA TYR A 427 -3.51 20.98 -16.98
C TYR A 427 -2.26 20.09 -17.04
N LEU A 428 -2.39 18.79 -17.32
CA LEU A 428 -1.24 17.90 -17.43
C LEU A 428 -0.28 18.34 -18.55
N LEU A 429 -0.80 18.71 -19.73
CA LEU A 429 0.06 19.14 -20.85
C LEU A 429 0.77 20.48 -20.60
N THR A 430 0.16 21.39 -19.82
CA THR A 430 0.72 22.72 -19.53
C THR A 430 1.64 22.77 -18.30
N THR A 431 1.54 21.79 -17.41
CA THR A 431 2.40 21.66 -16.21
C THR A 431 3.57 20.69 -16.39
N GLN A 432 3.70 20.06 -17.56
CA GLN A 432 4.85 19.20 -17.87
C GLN A 432 6.15 20.02 -17.95
N ASN A 433 7.19 19.52 -17.29
CA ASN A 433 8.55 20.07 -17.34
C ASN A 433 9.18 19.84 -18.73
N ALA A 434 10.21 20.63 -19.06
CA ALA A 434 10.93 20.51 -20.33
C ALA A 434 11.68 19.18 -20.53
N ASP A 435 11.91 18.40 -19.45
CA ASP A 435 12.48 17.05 -19.50
C ASP A 435 11.41 15.94 -19.66
N GLY A 436 10.14 16.30 -19.71
CA GLY A 436 9.00 15.38 -19.81
C GLY A 436 8.43 14.90 -18.48
N SER A 437 9.04 15.25 -17.34
CA SER A 437 8.50 14.96 -16.00
C SER A 437 7.41 15.95 -15.59
N TRP A 438 6.80 15.75 -14.41
CA TRP A 438 5.97 16.78 -13.76
C TRP A 438 6.52 17.18 -12.40
N PRO A 439 6.26 18.42 -11.92
CA PRO A 439 6.54 18.80 -10.55
C PRO A 439 5.45 18.27 -9.61
N GLU A 440 5.86 17.64 -8.50
CA GLU A 440 4.97 17.23 -7.42
C GLU A 440 5.68 17.40 -6.08
N ALA A 441 5.15 18.29 -5.24
CA ALA A 441 5.69 18.64 -3.92
C ALA A 441 4.82 18.11 -2.77
N GLU A 442 3.51 18.01 -3.00
CA GLU A 442 2.55 17.40 -2.06
C GLU A 442 2.74 15.88 -2.00
N PHE A 443 2.44 15.29 -0.84
CA PHE A 443 2.44 13.84 -0.68
C PHE A 443 1.09 13.27 -1.09
N THR A 444 1.10 12.29 -1.99
CA THR A 444 -0.12 11.67 -2.54
C THR A 444 -0.26 10.19 -2.15
N GLY A 445 0.71 9.60 -1.44
CA GLY A 445 0.62 8.27 -0.84
C GLY A 445 0.32 8.29 0.67
N THR A 446 -0.32 7.23 1.17
CA THR A 446 -0.70 7.06 2.57
C THR A 446 -0.26 5.70 3.10
N GLY A 447 0.56 5.69 4.15
CA GLY A 447 0.88 4.45 4.87
C GLY A 447 -0.11 4.19 6.01
N PHE A 448 -0.27 5.17 6.91
CA PHE A 448 -1.25 5.15 7.99
C PHE A 448 -2.12 6.43 7.97
N PRO A 449 -3.41 6.33 7.61
CA PRO A 449 -4.36 7.45 7.52
C PRO A 449 -4.29 8.41 8.71
N GLY A 450 -4.00 9.69 8.45
CA GLY A 450 -3.91 10.71 9.50
C GLY A 450 -2.57 10.76 10.26
N HIS A 451 -1.69 9.78 10.10
CA HIS A 451 -0.47 9.62 10.93
C HIS A 451 0.82 9.53 10.12
N PHE A 452 0.82 8.89 8.95
CA PHE A 452 2.02 8.62 8.17
C PHE A 452 1.73 8.60 6.66
N TYR A 453 2.44 9.45 5.92
CA TYR A 453 2.25 9.70 4.49
C TYR A 453 3.53 9.43 3.72
N ILE A 454 3.40 9.07 2.44
CA ILE A 454 4.48 8.59 1.58
C ILE A 454 4.55 9.46 0.31
N ASN A 455 5.76 9.86 -0.08
CA ASN A 455 6.04 10.45 -1.38
C ASN A 455 6.49 9.36 -2.35
N TYR A 456 5.56 8.89 -3.18
CA TYR A 456 5.88 8.00 -4.29
C TYR A 456 6.52 8.82 -5.41
N HIS A 457 7.84 8.85 -5.46
CA HIS A 457 8.58 9.74 -6.35
C HIS A 457 8.17 9.62 -7.84
N GLN A 458 7.72 8.45 -8.28
CA GLN A 458 7.32 8.19 -9.67
C GLN A 458 5.84 8.45 -10.00
N TYR A 459 4.96 8.65 -9.01
CA TYR A 459 3.52 8.88 -9.25
C TYR A 459 3.27 10.09 -10.16
N ARG A 460 4.06 11.16 -9.97
CA ARG A 460 4.13 12.35 -10.81
C ARG A 460 4.39 12.08 -12.29
N ASN A 461 4.93 10.92 -12.66
CA ASN A 461 5.27 10.55 -14.04
C ASN A 461 4.38 9.41 -14.56
N GLN A 462 4.21 8.35 -13.76
CA GLN A 462 3.43 7.16 -14.11
C GLN A 462 1.96 7.52 -14.39
N PHE A 463 1.29 8.19 -13.44
CA PHE A 463 -0.14 8.43 -13.57
C PHE A 463 -0.50 9.43 -14.67
N PRO A 464 0.19 10.59 -14.85
CA PRO A 464 -0.05 11.46 -16.01
C PRO A 464 0.14 10.75 -17.34
N LEU A 465 1.18 9.93 -17.48
CA LEU A 465 1.43 9.19 -18.71
C LEU A 465 0.31 8.15 -18.98
N THR A 466 -0.13 7.41 -17.97
CA THR A 466 -1.31 6.52 -18.06
C THR A 466 -2.57 7.29 -18.44
N ALA A 467 -2.86 8.44 -17.80
CA ALA A 467 -4.06 9.21 -18.08
C ALA A 467 -4.07 9.82 -19.49
N LEU A 468 -2.95 10.39 -19.93
CA LEU A 468 -2.79 10.94 -21.28
C LEU A 468 -2.86 9.84 -22.35
N GLY A 469 -2.22 8.69 -22.10
CA GLY A 469 -2.25 7.52 -22.99
C GLY A 469 -3.65 6.94 -23.17
N ARG A 470 -4.35 6.65 -22.06
CA ARG A 470 -5.74 6.16 -22.09
C ARG A 470 -6.71 7.17 -22.68
N TYR A 471 -6.51 8.48 -22.46
CA TYR A 471 -7.31 9.53 -23.09
C TYR A 471 -7.11 9.54 -24.61
N ALA A 472 -5.85 9.52 -25.09
CA ALA A 472 -5.56 9.45 -26.51
C ALA A 472 -6.20 8.22 -27.18
N ALA A 473 -6.04 7.04 -26.58
CA ALA A 473 -6.63 5.78 -27.08
C ALA A 473 -8.18 5.72 -27.02
N ALA A 474 -8.82 6.64 -26.29
CA ALA A 474 -10.28 6.76 -26.25
C ALA A 474 -10.84 7.82 -27.22
N THR A 475 -9.98 8.67 -27.79
CA THR A 475 -10.37 9.81 -28.66
C THR A 475 -9.86 9.74 -30.10
N PHE A 476 -8.95 8.80 -30.41
CA PHE A 476 -8.37 8.55 -31.73
C PHE A 476 -8.55 7.09 -32.15
#